data_AF-A0A2H6AL90-F1
#
_entry.id   AF-A0A2H6AL90-F1
#
_cell.length_a   1.000
_cell.length_b   1.000
_cell.length_c   1.000
_cell.angle_alpha   90.00
_cell.angle_beta   90.00
_cell.angle_gamma   90.00
#
_symmetry.space_group_name_H-M   'P 1'
#
loop_
_entity.id
_entity.type
_entity.pdbx_description
1 polymer ?
#
loop_
_entity_poly.entity_id
_entity_poly.type
_entity_poly.pdbx_seq_one_letter_code
_entity_poly.pdbx_strand_id
1 'polypeptide(L)' 'MKTFLVVGLGNPGKDYAMSRHNVGFMVVDRLGNRLETGIKKKVLKVSTEKPF' A
#
# COMPACT_ATOMS: atom_id res chain seq x y z
N MET A 1 11.41 4.50 22.23
CA MET A 1 11.41 4.81 20.77
C MET A 1 10.01 4.62 20.23
N LYS A 2 9.53 5.52 19.36
CA LYS A 2 8.19 5.43 18.76
C LYS A 2 8.31 4.87 17.35
N THR A 3 7.57 3.81 17.06
CA THR A 3 7.49 3.20 15.73
C THR A 3 6.24 3.72 15.03
N PHE A 4 6.37 4.14 13.79
CA PHE A 4 5.24 4.56 12.96
C PHE A 4 4.88 3.46 11.96
N LEU A 5 3.59 3.23 11.77
CA LEU A 5 3.05 2.41 10.69
C LEU A 5 2.37 3.35 9.68
N VAL A 6 2.87 3.35 8.45
CA VAL A 6 2.29 4.13 7.34
C VAL A 6 1.65 3.14 6.37
N VAL A 7 0.36 3.34 6.06
CA VAL A 7 -0.42 2.44 5.21
C VAL A 7 -1.01 3.22 4.04
N GLY A 8 -0.86 2.68 2.83
CA GLY A 8 -1.51 3.18 1.61
C GLY A 8 -2.62 2.21 1.24
N LEU A 9 -3.85 2.69 1.12
CA LEU A 9 -4.99 1.88 0.66
C LEU A 9 -5.06 1.84 -0.86
N GLY A 10 -5.58 0.74 -1.40
CA GLY A 10 -5.74 0.53 -2.83
C GLY A 10 -6.16 -0.91 -3.15
N ASN A 11 -6.47 -1.14 -4.42
CA ASN A 11 -6.84 -2.45 -4.97
C ASN A 11 -5.66 -3.10 -5.71
N PRO A 12 -5.35 -4.38 -5.43
CA PRO A 12 -4.31 -5.11 -6.16
C PRO A 12 -4.75 -5.46 -7.59
N GLY A 13 -3.82 -5.43 -8.54
CA GLY A 13 -4.06 -5.76 -9.94
C GLY A 13 -3.62 -4.65 -10.89
N LYS A 14 -3.15 -5.00 -12.10
CA LYS A 14 -2.66 -4.04 -13.09
C LYS A 14 -3.75 -3.06 -13.55
N ASP A 15 -4.99 -3.55 -13.64
CA ASP A 15 -6.14 -2.76 -14.11
C ASP A 15 -6.48 -1.59 -13.18
N TYR A 16 -6.13 -1.70 -11.89
CA TYR A 16 -6.39 -0.66 -10.89
C TYR A 16 -5.22 0.31 -10.68
N ALA A 17 -4.05 0.03 -11.28
CA ALA A 17 -2.79 0.70 -10.96
C ALA A 17 -2.85 2.22 -11.09
N MET A 18 -3.61 2.74 -12.05
CA MET A 18 -3.76 4.18 -12.33
C MET A 18 -5.13 4.74 -11.92
N SER A 19 -5.92 3.98 -11.16
CA SER A 19 -7.21 4.45 -10.65
C SER A 19 -7.02 5.42 -9.47
N ARG A 20 -7.97 6.35 -9.29
CA ARG A 20 -8.00 7.27 -8.14
C ARG A 20 -8.02 6.52 -6.80
N HIS A 21 -8.58 5.31 -6.78
CA HIS A 21 -8.64 4.45 -5.61
C HIS A 21 -7.26 3.95 -5.16
N ASN A 22 -6.25 3.97 -6.04
CA ASN A 22 -4.89 3.51 -5.76
C ASN A 22 -3.92 4.64 -5.42
N VAL A 23 -4.41 5.86 -5.19
CA VAL A 23 -3.53 6.99 -4.81
C VAL A 23 -2.75 6.71 -3.52
N GLY A 24 -3.33 5.95 -2.58
CA GLY A 24 -2.65 5.54 -1.35
C GLY A 24 -1.42 4.68 -1.62
N PHE A 25 -1.50 3.72 -2.54
CA PHE A 25 -0.33 2.93 -2.98
C PHE A 25 0.75 3.82 -3.61
N MET A 26 0.35 4.78 -4.47
CA MET A 26 1.29 5.70 -5.13
C MET A 26 2.04 6.59 -4.13
N VAL A 27 1.34 7.10 -3.11
CA VAL A 27 1.94 7.95 -2.08
C VAL A 27 2.96 7.18 -1.25
N VAL A 28 2.67 5.95 -0.83
CA VAL A 28 3.61 5.13 -0.06
C VAL A 28 4.85 4.78 -0.87
N ASP A 29 4.68 4.41 -2.15
CA ASP A 29 5.82 4.17 -3.04
C ASP A 29 6.71 5.43 -3.16
N ARG A 30 6.10 6.61 -3.37
CA ARG A 30 6.83 7.87 -3.48
C ARG A 30 7.52 8.28 -2.17
N LEU A 31 6.87 8.06 -1.03
CA LEU A 31 7.44 8.36 0.28
C LEU A 31 8.64 7.46 0.58
N GLY A 32 8.55 6.16 0.26
CA GLY A 32 9.65 5.22 0.40
C GLY A 32 10.90 5.61 -0.38
N ASN A 33 10.69 6.00 -1.64
CA ASN A 33 11.76 6.48 -2.51
C ASN A 33 12.40 7.77 -1.97
N ARG A 34 11.59 8.73 -1.51
CA ARG A 34 12.10 10.01 -0.97
C ARG A 34 12.89 9.85 0.32
N LEU A 35 12.54 8.87 1.15
CA LEU A 35 13.17 8.64 2.44
C LEU A 35 14.32 7.61 2.38
N GLU A 36 14.62 7.06 1.20
CA GLU A 36 15.67 6.04 0.98
C GLU A 36 15.56 4.84 1.94
N THR A 37 14.33 4.52 2.34
CA THR A 37 14.06 3.55 3.43
C THR A 37 14.25 2.08 3.06
N GLY A 38 14.57 1.79 1.79
CA GLY A 38 14.70 0.40 1.32
C GLY A 38 13.40 -0.40 1.48
N ILE A 39 12.24 0.18 1.17
CA ILE A 39 10.93 -0.47 1.36
C ILE A 39 10.91 -1.84 0.67
N LYS A 40 10.69 -2.89 1.46
CA LYS A 40 10.30 -4.21 0.94
C LYS A 40 8.80 -4.19 0.67
N LYS A 41 8.41 -4.06 -0.59
CA LYS A 41 7.01 -4.03 -1.02
C LYS A 41 6.37 -5.41 -0.83
N LYS A 42 5.41 -5.52 0.09
CA LYS A 42 4.57 -6.71 0.27
C LYS A 42 3.11 -6.30 0.17
N VAL A 43 2.43 -6.74 -0.89
CA VAL A 43 0.99 -6.52 -1.03
C VAL A 43 0.28 -7.55 -0.16
N LEU A 44 -0.39 -7.08 0.89
CA LEU A 44 -1.22 -7.93 1.74
C LEU A 44 -2.64 -7.97 1.14
N LYS A 45 -3.07 -9.15 0.69
CA LYS A 45 -4.48 -9.38 0.39
C LYS A 45 -5.20 -9.63 1.71
N VAL A 46 -6.14 -8.77 2.06
CA VAL A 46 -7.13 -9.09 3.07
C VAL A 46 -8.16 -9.98 2.38
N SER A 47 -8.10 -11.28 2.66
CA SER A 47 -9.23 -12.16 2.40
C SER A 47 -10.23 -11.89 3.51
N THR A 48 -11.35 -11.23 3.18
CA THR A 48 -12.51 -11.32 4.05
C THR A 48 -13.02 -12.75 3.89
N GLU A 49 -12.61 -13.65 4.78
CA GLU A 49 -13.47 -14.80 5.06
C GLU A 49 -14.81 -14.20 5.46
N LYS A 50 -15.85 -14.50 4.69
CA LYS A 50 -17.23 -14.13 5.02
C LYS A 50 -17.45 -14.50 6.50
N PRO A 51 -17.75 -13.56 7.41
CA PRO A 51 -18.29 -13.97 8.69
C PRO A 51 -19.70 -14.46 8.38
N PHE A 52 -19.83 -15.80 8.39
CA PHE A 52 -21.06 -16.60 8.32
C PHE A 52 -22.22 -16.04 7.48
#